data_AF-A0A176ZZA5-F1
#
_entry.id   AF-A0A176ZZA5-F1
#
_cell.length_a   1.000
_cell.length_b   1.000
_cell.length_c   1.000
_cell.angle_alpha   90.00
_cell.angle_beta   90.00
_cell.angle_gamma   90.00
#
_symmetry.space_group_name_H-M   'P 1'
#
loop_
_entity.id
_entity.type
_entity.pdbx_description
1 polymer ?
#
loop_
_entity_poly.entity_id
_entity_poly.type
_entity_poly.pdbx_seq_one_letter_code
_entity_poly.pdbx_strand_id
1 'polypeptide(L)'
;MVVYDIPTLSRLLKPSLPRHRSTFVLEYMPISLYQIVEIAKYPTESELAAILRQVLDGLIYLESEGLEHGSINCRNILLSTGGDVKIANQQCCEKTEKTQRNREPQDVRALGIITMELMQKYTQDNGAVGVENLDRWPSDSDAVTFLSETTSAASARELRKHALLRHGDQKDVLMGLVSLAEICARRYFSCSA
;
A
#
# COMPACT_ATOMS: atom_id res chain seq x y z
N MET A 1 6.12 -21.87 13.35
CA MET A 1 5.65 -20.86 12.40
C MET A 1 6.44 -21.07 11.11
N VAL A 2 5.84 -21.76 10.13
CA VAL A 2 6.46 -21.95 8.81
C VAL A 2 6.26 -20.63 8.08
N VAL A 3 7.33 -19.89 7.82
CA VAL A 3 7.28 -18.61 7.13
C VAL A 3 7.72 -18.87 5.70
N TYR A 4 6.78 -18.75 4.77
CA TYR A 4 7.06 -18.81 3.35
C TYR A 4 7.90 -17.60 2.94
N ASP A 5 8.81 -17.80 1.99
CA ASP A 5 9.53 -16.74 1.29
C ASP A 5 8.52 -16.05 0.35
N ILE A 6 7.87 -14.98 0.82
CA ILE A 6 6.78 -14.31 0.11
C ILE A 6 7.35 -13.05 -0.57
N PRO A 7 7.49 -13.00 -1.91
CA PRO A 7 8.10 -11.87 -2.61
C PRO A 7 7.42 -10.52 -2.35
N THR A 8 6.12 -10.55 -2.06
CA THR A 8 5.23 -9.39 -1.88
C THR A 8 5.11 -8.89 -0.44
N LEU A 9 5.73 -9.60 0.52
CA LEU A 9 5.80 -9.19 1.91
C LEU A 9 7.25 -8.97 2.33
N SER A 10 7.49 -8.15 3.36
CA SER A 10 8.85 -7.98 3.89
C SER A 10 9.45 -9.34 4.32
N ARG A 11 10.61 -9.69 3.77
CA ARG A 11 11.21 -11.01 3.96
C ARG A 11 11.77 -11.18 5.37
N LEU A 12 11.39 -12.25 6.09
CA LEU A 12 12.00 -12.58 7.39
C LEU A 12 13.37 -13.23 7.22
N LEU A 13 14.43 -12.55 7.68
CA LEU A 13 15.83 -12.92 7.55
C LEU A 13 16.35 -13.85 8.67
N LYS A 14 15.69 -13.94 9.84
CA LYS A 14 15.72 -15.01 10.88
C LYS A 14 15.28 -14.47 12.26
N PRO A 15 14.75 -15.31 13.16
CA PRO A 15 14.59 -14.96 14.58
C PRO A 15 15.91 -15.09 15.34
N SER A 16 16.29 -14.08 16.14
CA SER A 16 17.41 -14.19 17.10
C SER A 16 16.88 -14.25 18.54
N LEU A 17 17.24 -15.28 19.32
CA LEU A 17 16.90 -15.39 20.74
C LEU A 17 18.00 -14.76 21.61
N PRO A 18 17.61 -13.92 22.57
CA PRO A 18 17.75 -14.33 23.97
C PRO A 18 16.43 -14.19 24.76
N ARG A 19 16.34 -14.97 25.85
CA ARG A 19 15.19 -15.16 26.74
C ARG A 19 14.38 -13.87 26.97
N HIS A 20 13.10 -13.91 26.59
CA HIS A 20 12.02 -12.90 26.72
C HIS A 20 11.81 -11.84 25.63
N ARG A 21 12.59 -11.79 24.55
CA ARG A 21 12.24 -10.95 23.38
C ARG A 21 12.43 -11.69 22.06
N SER A 22 11.35 -11.79 21.29
CA SER A 22 11.40 -12.28 19.91
C SER A 22 11.83 -11.12 19.01
N THR A 23 13.02 -11.21 18.42
CA THR A 23 13.50 -10.26 17.41
C THR A 23 13.30 -10.88 16.02
N PHE A 24 12.65 -10.14 15.12
CA PHE A 24 12.47 -10.50 13.72
C PHE A 24 13.40 -9.63 12.88
N VAL A 25 14.29 -10.23 12.12
CA VAL A 25 15.10 -9.50 11.13
C VAL A 25 14.29 -9.48 9.83
N LEU A 26 14.00 -8.33 9.25
CA LEU A 26 13.24 -8.18 8.02
C LEU A 26 14.09 -7.53 6.92
N GLU A 27 13.69 -7.72 5.66
CA GLU A 27 14.18 -6.90 4.54
C GLU A 27 14.06 -5.41 4.85
N TYR A 28 15.08 -4.65 4.45
CA TYR A 28 15.13 -3.21 4.67
C TYR A 28 14.26 -2.47 3.66
N MET A 29 13.13 -1.93 4.14
CA MET A 29 12.21 -1.09 3.38
C MET A 29 12.11 0.28 4.09
N PRO A 30 12.94 1.27 3.70
CA PRO A 30 13.16 2.48 4.51
C PRO A 30 11.96 3.41 4.64
N ILE A 31 11.03 3.35 3.68
CA ILE A 31 9.93 4.31 3.55
C ILE A 31 8.59 3.60 3.64
N SER A 32 7.61 4.22 4.30
CA SER A 32 6.20 3.83 4.25
C SER A 32 5.42 4.78 3.34
N LEU A 33 4.27 4.34 2.80
CA LEU A 33 3.37 5.24 2.09
C LEU A 33 2.92 6.41 2.96
N TYR A 34 2.85 6.25 4.27
CA TYR A 34 2.55 7.34 5.19
C TYR A 34 3.58 8.48 5.05
N GLN A 35 4.86 8.16 4.93
CA GLN A 35 5.89 9.18 4.68
C GLN A 35 5.78 9.80 3.27
N ILE A 36 5.28 9.05 2.29
CA ILE A 36 4.97 9.59 0.94
C ILE A 36 3.76 10.54 0.99
N VAL A 37 2.79 10.29 1.87
CA VAL A 37 1.68 11.19 2.14
C VAL A 37 2.20 12.48 2.78
N GLU A 38 3.07 12.40 3.78
CA GLU A 38 3.59 13.55 4.53
C GLU A 38 4.49 14.50 3.70
N ILE A 39 5.12 14.04 2.61
CA ILE A 39 5.90 14.96 1.76
C ILE A 39 5.02 15.90 0.95
N ALA A 40 5.52 17.11 0.69
CA ALA A 40 4.81 18.13 -0.08
C ALA A 40 4.56 17.73 -1.56
N LYS A 41 5.39 16.86 -2.13
CA LYS A 41 5.20 16.36 -3.50
C LYS A 41 4.04 15.36 -3.52
N TYR A 42 3.12 15.54 -4.45
CA TYR A 42 2.10 14.54 -4.79
C TYR A 42 2.68 13.53 -5.79
N PRO A 43 2.30 12.25 -5.71
CA PRO A 43 2.62 11.30 -6.76
C PRO A 43 1.94 11.73 -8.06
N THR A 44 2.63 11.48 -9.17
CA THR A 44 2.04 11.47 -10.51
C THR A 44 1.12 10.26 -10.68
N GLU A 45 0.27 10.27 -11.70
CA GLU A 45 -0.60 9.13 -12.01
C GLU A 45 0.19 7.84 -12.30
N SER A 46 1.35 7.94 -12.95
CA SER A 46 2.24 6.80 -13.18
C SER A 46 2.89 6.27 -11.89
N GLU A 47 3.35 7.16 -11.00
CA GLU A 47 3.87 6.75 -9.67
C GLU A 47 2.75 6.11 -8.83
N LEU A 48 1.53 6.66 -8.87
CA LEU A 48 0.35 6.09 -8.20
C LEU A 48 0.05 4.69 -8.74
N ALA A 49 -0.02 4.52 -10.06
CA ALA A 49 -0.25 3.23 -10.71
C ALA A 49 0.80 2.18 -10.32
N ALA A 50 2.08 2.56 -10.27
CA ALA A 50 3.17 1.66 -9.89
C ALA A 50 3.09 1.21 -8.43
N ILE A 51 2.63 2.09 -7.52
CA ILE A 51 2.35 1.74 -6.12
C ILE A 51 1.17 0.78 -6.04
N LEU A 52 0.01 1.17 -6.60
CA LEU A 52 -1.24 0.43 -6.46
C LEU A 52 -1.17 -0.95 -7.11
N ARG A 53 -0.47 -1.09 -8.24
CA ARG A 53 -0.26 -2.38 -8.90
C ARG A 53 0.46 -3.38 -8.00
N GLN A 54 1.55 -2.96 -7.36
CA GLN A 54 2.32 -3.83 -6.47
C GLN A 54 1.55 -4.18 -5.19
N VAL A 55 0.79 -3.23 -4.62
CA VAL A 55 -0.09 -3.50 -3.48
C VAL A 55 -1.16 -4.53 -3.86
N LEU A 56 -1.82 -4.36 -5.01
CA LEU A 56 -2.82 -5.31 -5.52
C LEU A 56 -2.22 -6.68 -5.80
N ASP A 57 -1.00 -6.76 -6.36
CA ASP A 57 -0.31 -8.04 -6.56
C ASP A 57 -0.08 -8.76 -5.21
N GLY A 58 0.22 -8.00 -4.14
CA GLY A 58 0.29 -8.52 -2.77
C GLY A 58 -1.06 -8.99 -2.22
N LEU A 59 -2.14 -8.24 -2.42
CA LEU A 59 -3.49 -8.61 -1.98
C LEU A 59 -4.02 -9.85 -2.72
N ILE A 60 -3.80 -9.93 -4.04
CA ILE A 60 -4.17 -11.09 -4.85
C ILE A 60 -3.45 -12.34 -4.36
N TYR A 61 -2.18 -12.20 -3.95
CA TYR A 61 -1.44 -13.29 -3.35
C TYR A 61 -2.10 -13.76 -2.05
N LEU A 62 -2.40 -12.84 -1.11
CA LEU A 62 -3.09 -13.18 0.13
C LEU A 62 -4.43 -13.89 -0.14
N GLU A 63 -5.26 -13.34 -1.04
CA GLU A 63 -6.52 -13.95 -1.46
C GLU A 63 -6.31 -15.39 -1.99
N SER A 64 -5.26 -15.62 -2.78
CA SER A 64 -4.94 -16.94 -3.35
C SER A 64 -4.53 -17.97 -2.29
N GLU A 65 -3.93 -17.51 -1.19
CA GLU A 65 -3.58 -18.32 -0.01
C GLU A 65 -4.75 -18.48 0.98
N GLY A 66 -5.91 -17.87 0.69
CA GLY A 66 -7.06 -17.85 1.59
C GLY A 66 -6.81 -17.01 2.85
N LEU A 67 -6.05 -15.92 2.69
CA LEU A 67 -5.71 -14.95 3.73
C LEU A 67 -6.30 -13.58 3.42
N GLU A 68 -6.61 -12.84 4.48
CA GLU A 68 -6.95 -11.41 4.45
C GLU A 68 -6.04 -10.70 5.47
N HIS A 69 -5.49 -9.54 5.14
CA HIS A 69 -4.70 -8.75 6.10
C HIS A 69 -5.62 -7.99 7.07
N GLY A 70 -6.76 -7.50 6.59
CA GLY A 70 -7.84 -6.89 7.39
C GLY A 70 -7.51 -5.55 8.04
N SER A 71 -6.32 -4.99 7.78
CA SER A 71 -5.83 -3.79 8.47
C SER A 71 -4.73 -3.04 7.69
N ILE A 72 -4.70 -3.20 6.36
CA ILE A 72 -3.75 -2.44 5.53
C ILE A 72 -4.03 -0.95 5.64
N ASN A 73 -2.97 -0.14 5.61
CA ASN A 73 -3.03 1.32 5.59
C ASN A 73 -1.67 1.87 5.15
N CYS A 74 -1.56 3.18 4.95
CA CYS A 74 -0.33 3.83 4.48
C CYS A 74 0.91 3.54 5.36
N ARG A 75 0.77 3.23 6.66
CA ARG A 75 1.90 2.89 7.54
C ARG A 75 2.41 1.47 7.34
N ASN A 76 1.55 0.57 6.86
CA ASN A 76 1.84 -0.85 6.71
C ASN A 76 2.23 -1.23 5.26
N ILE A 77 2.33 -0.26 4.35
CA ILE A 77 2.82 -0.46 2.99
C ILE A 77 4.18 0.22 2.89
N LEU A 78 5.22 -0.57 2.62
CA LEU A 78 6.61 -0.13 2.66
C LEU A 78 7.22 -0.13 1.26
N LEU A 79 8.20 0.75 1.05
CA LEU A 79 8.90 1.00 -0.21
C LEU A 79 10.41 0.80 -0.04
N SER A 80 11.02 0.11 -0.99
CA SER A 80 12.47 -0.01 -1.13
C SER A 80 13.04 1.20 -1.90
N THR A 81 14.34 1.44 -1.80
CA THR A 81 15.04 2.43 -2.63
C THR A 81 15.06 2.06 -4.12
N GLY A 82 14.79 0.80 -4.45
CA GLY A 82 14.64 0.29 -5.82
C GLY A 82 13.21 0.35 -6.36
N GLY A 83 12.27 0.94 -5.61
CA GLY A 83 10.87 1.08 -6.01
C GLY A 83 9.98 -0.14 -5.75
N ASP A 84 10.47 -1.16 -5.04
CA ASP A 84 9.63 -2.27 -4.63
C ASP A 84 8.64 -1.81 -3.57
N VAL A 85 7.37 -2.22 -3.68
CA VAL A 85 6.31 -1.91 -2.71
C VAL A 85 5.79 -3.21 -2.12
N LYS A 86 5.75 -3.30 -0.78
CA LYS A 86 5.37 -4.52 -0.07
C LYS A 86 4.44 -4.24 1.10
N ILE A 87 3.56 -5.21 1.38
CA ILE A 87 2.69 -5.19 2.55
C ILE A 87 3.50 -5.72 3.75
N ALA A 88 3.51 -4.96 4.84
CA ALA A 88 4.17 -5.32 6.10
C ALA A 88 3.17 -5.86 7.11
N ASN A 89 3.60 -6.08 8.36
CA ASN A 89 2.74 -6.52 9.47
C ASN A 89 1.99 -7.83 9.20
N GLN A 90 2.69 -8.83 8.67
CA GLN A 90 2.15 -10.15 8.32
C GLN A 90 1.43 -10.85 9.50
N GLN A 91 1.75 -10.50 10.75
CA GLN A 91 1.06 -11.00 11.93
C GLN A 91 -0.44 -10.63 12.00
N CYS A 92 -0.87 -9.64 11.21
CA CYS A 92 -2.28 -9.24 11.08
C CYS A 92 -3.06 -10.14 10.11
N CYS A 93 -2.38 -10.98 9.32
CA CYS A 93 -3.07 -11.83 8.35
C CYS A 93 -3.86 -12.94 9.05
N GLU A 94 -5.15 -13.03 8.71
CA GLU A 94 -6.08 -14.02 9.23
C GLU A 94 -6.59 -14.91 8.10
N LYS A 95 -7.00 -16.15 8.44
CA LYS A 95 -7.59 -17.06 7.47
C LYS A 95 -9.00 -16.59 7.11
N THR A 96 -9.28 -16.49 5.82
CA THR A 96 -10.63 -16.20 5.35
C THR A 96 -11.48 -17.46 5.47
N GLU A 97 -12.50 -17.44 6.33
CA GLU A 97 -13.44 -18.55 6.44
C GLU A 97 -14.32 -18.66 5.19
N LYS A 98 -14.38 -19.87 4.59
CA LYS A 98 -15.13 -20.14 3.35
C LYS A 98 -16.63 -19.89 3.43
N THR A 99 -17.18 -19.80 4.64
CA THR A 99 -18.60 -19.57 4.94
C THR A 99 -19.02 -18.10 4.77
N GLN A 100 -18.08 -17.17 4.65
CA GLN A 100 -18.36 -15.72 4.60
C GLN A 100 -18.39 -15.15 3.17
N ARG A 101 -19.14 -15.78 2.24
CA ARG A 101 -19.27 -15.30 0.85
C ARG A 101 -19.82 -13.87 0.69
N ASN A 102 -20.42 -13.30 1.74
CA ASN A 102 -21.04 -11.97 1.73
C ASN A 102 -20.26 -10.94 2.56
N ARG A 103 -19.06 -11.27 3.05
CA ARG A 103 -18.25 -10.29 3.79
C ARG A 103 -17.69 -9.27 2.79
N GLU A 104 -17.77 -8.01 3.18
CA GLU A 104 -17.15 -6.92 2.43
C GLU A 104 -15.63 -7.15 2.32
N PRO A 105 -15.01 -6.97 1.14
CA PRO A 105 -13.57 -7.19 0.97
C PRO A 105 -12.80 -6.05 1.66
N GLN A 106 -12.40 -6.26 2.91
CA GLN A 106 -11.91 -5.18 3.78
C GLN A 106 -10.62 -4.56 3.25
N ASP A 107 -9.70 -5.40 2.77
CA ASP A 107 -8.44 -4.92 2.18
C ASP A 107 -8.68 -4.11 0.89
N VAL A 108 -9.72 -4.42 0.12
CA VAL A 108 -10.10 -3.63 -1.07
C VAL A 108 -10.63 -2.26 -0.67
N ARG A 109 -11.46 -2.19 0.38
CA ARG A 109 -11.96 -0.89 0.90
C ARG A 109 -10.82 -0.06 1.47
N ALA A 110 -9.93 -0.67 2.24
CA ALA A 110 -8.75 -0.01 2.77
C ALA A 110 -7.82 0.51 1.66
N LEU A 111 -7.69 -0.20 0.54
CA LEU A 111 -6.95 0.27 -0.64
C LEU A 111 -7.56 1.56 -1.23
N GLY A 112 -8.88 1.71 -1.20
CA GLY A 112 -9.55 2.96 -1.57
C GLY A 112 -9.13 4.14 -0.70
N ILE A 113 -9.06 3.93 0.63
CA ILE A 113 -8.59 4.95 1.58
C ILE A 113 -7.12 5.30 1.33
N ILE A 114 -6.25 4.31 1.15
CA ILE A 114 -4.83 4.53 0.81
C ILE A 114 -4.69 5.33 -0.49
N THR A 115 -5.48 5.00 -1.51
CA THR A 115 -5.47 5.69 -2.80
C THR A 115 -5.87 7.15 -2.63
N MET A 116 -6.93 7.41 -1.88
CA MET A 116 -7.39 8.76 -1.56
C MET A 116 -6.31 9.56 -0.79
N GLU A 117 -5.70 8.98 0.24
CA GLU A 117 -4.60 9.61 0.98
C GLU A 117 -3.42 9.96 0.06
N LEU A 118 -3.03 9.08 -0.86
CA LEU A 118 -1.95 9.38 -1.82
C LEU A 118 -2.31 10.52 -2.79
N MET A 119 -3.58 10.57 -3.23
CA MET A 119 -4.06 11.57 -4.17
C MET A 119 -4.23 12.95 -3.55
N GLN A 120 -4.72 13.06 -2.31
CA GLN A 120 -5.07 14.36 -1.72
C GLN A 120 -4.43 14.66 -0.35
N LYS A 121 -3.72 13.71 0.25
CA LYS A 121 -3.03 13.75 1.56
C LYS A 121 -3.88 13.55 2.81
N TYR A 122 -5.20 13.43 2.66
CA TYR A 122 -6.12 13.25 3.78
C TYR A 122 -7.34 12.42 3.36
N THR A 123 -8.08 11.95 4.35
CA THR A 123 -9.38 11.30 4.19
C THR A 123 -10.51 12.31 4.37
N GLN A 124 -11.67 12.09 3.75
CA GLN A 124 -12.83 12.97 3.96
C GLN A 124 -13.47 12.72 5.34
N ASP A 125 -13.87 13.80 6.01
CA ASP A 125 -14.50 13.75 7.35
C ASP A 125 -15.85 13.03 7.36
N ASN A 126 -16.55 13.03 6.22
CA ASN A 126 -17.83 12.35 6.03
C ASN A 126 -17.69 10.84 5.73
N GLY A 127 -16.46 10.32 5.64
CA GLY A 127 -16.16 8.93 5.31
C GLY A 127 -16.33 8.56 3.83
N ALA A 128 -16.64 9.52 2.94
CA ALA A 128 -16.76 9.27 1.53
C ALA A 128 -15.38 9.07 0.86
N VAL A 129 -15.37 8.25 -0.18
CA VAL A 129 -14.17 7.97 -0.98
C VAL A 129 -14.24 8.81 -2.26
N GLY A 130 -13.25 9.69 -2.45
CA GLY A 130 -13.18 10.58 -3.61
C GLY A 130 -12.15 11.68 -3.43
N VAL A 131 -11.97 12.51 -4.47
CA VAL A 131 -11.01 13.63 -4.47
C VAL A 131 -11.71 14.97 -4.68
N GLU A 132 -11.16 16.02 -4.06
CA GLU A 132 -11.71 17.39 -4.14
C GLU A 132 -11.02 18.26 -5.19
N ASN A 133 -9.71 18.09 -5.39
CA ASN A 133 -8.94 18.90 -6.33
C ASN A 133 -8.97 18.30 -7.75
N LEU A 134 -9.99 18.69 -8.51
CA LEU A 134 -10.20 18.21 -9.89
C LEU A 134 -9.20 18.80 -10.91
N ASP A 135 -8.52 19.90 -10.60
CA ASP A 135 -7.44 20.42 -11.45
C ASP A 135 -6.23 19.47 -11.42
N ARG A 136 -5.98 18.83 -10.27
CA ARG A 136 -4.92 17.83 -10.10
C ARG A 136 -5.36 16.45 -10.55
N TRP A 137 -6.58 16.05 -10.18
CA TRP A 137 -7.13 14.72 -10.46
C TRP A 137 -8.44 14.88 -11.24
N PRO A 138 -8.38 14.99 -12.58
CA PRO A 138 -9.56 15.13 -13.42
C PRO A 138 -10.54 13.99 -13.19
N SER A 139 -11.84 14.29 -13.20
CA SER A 139 -12.89 13.31 -12.89
C SER A 139 -12.94 12.12 -13.86
N ASP A 140 -12.45 12.31 -15.08
CA ASP A 140 -12.36 11.31 -16.14
C ASP A 140 -11.00 10.62 -16.22
N SER A 141 -10.07 10.91 -15.30
CA SER A 141 -8.77 10.23 -15.21
C SER A 141 -8.90 8.77 -14.78
N ASP A 142 -7.94 7.94 -15.18
CA ASP A 142 -7.87 6.55 -14.75
C ASP A 142 -7.67 6.44 -13.23
N ALA A 143 -6.99 7.42 -12.61
CA ALA A 143 -6.82 7.47 -11.16
C ALA A 143 -8.15 7.66 -10.39
N VAL A 144 -8.99 8.61 -10.82
CA VAL A 144 -10.27 8.89 -10.15
C VAL A 144 -11.28 7.77 -10.38
N THR A 145 -11.33 7.22 -11.59
CA THR A 145 -12.18 6.06 -11.91
C THR A 145 -11.76 4.83 -11.10
N PHE A 146 -10.46 4.55 -10.99
CA PHE A 146 -9.95 3.49 -10.11
C PHE A 146 -10.38 3.69 -8.65
N LEU A 147 -10.21 4.90 -8.11
CA LEU A 147 -10.59 5.23 -6.74
C LEU A 147 -12.08 4.97 -6.51
N SER A 148 -12.94 5.35 -7.46
CA SER A 148 -14.37 5.07 -7.40
C SER A 148 -14.67 3.57 -7.39
N GLU A 149 -14.01 2.78 -8.26
CA GLU A 149 -14.21 1.32 -8.33
C GLU A 149 -13.84 0.59 -7.03
N THR A 150 -12.92 1.13 -6.20
CA THR A 150 -12.58 0.50 -4.91
C THR A 150 -13.77 0.37 -3.95
N THR A 151 -14.81 1.20 -4.13
CA THR A 151 -16.01 1.20 -3.30
C THR A 151 -16.97 0.05 -3.61
N SER A 152 -16.92 -0.48 -4.85
CA SER A 152 -17.86 -1.48 -5.35
C SER A 152 -17.19 -2.81 -5.73
N ALA A 153 -15.90 -2.81 -6.02
CA ALA A 153 -15.16 -4.00 -6.41
C ALA A 153 -15.28 -5.12 -5.35
N ALA A 154 -15.45 -6.35 -5.84
CA ALA A 154 -15.64 -7.54 -5.02
C ALA A 154 -14.31 -8.23 -4.63
N SER A 155 -13.20 -7.88 -5.29
CA SER A 155 -11.89 -8.50 -5.03
C SER A 155 -10.73 -7.64 -5.54
N ALA A 156 -9.52 -7.89 -5.04
CA ALA A 156 -8.30 -7.27 -5.56
C ALA A 156 -8.06 -7.65 -7.03
N ARG A 157 -8.42 -8.88 -7.43
CA ARG A 157 -8.29 -9.35 -8.82
C ARG A 157 -9.17 -8.58 -9.81
N GLU A 158 -10.32 -8.07 -9.35
CA GLU A 158 -11.19 -7.22 -10.16
C GLU A 158 -10.52 -5.87 -10.44
N LEU A 159 -10.10 -5.16 -9.39
CA LEU A 159 -9.39 -3.89 -9.50
C LEU A 159 -8.11 -3.99 -10.33
N ARG A 160 -7.43 -5.14 -10.28
CA ARG A 160 -6.18 -5.37 -11.02
C ARG A 160 -6.32 -5.22 -12.55
N LYS A 161 -7.54 -5.34 -13.07
CA LYS A 161 -7.87 -5.20 -14.50
C LYS A 161 -8.10 -3.74 -14.94
N HIS A 162 -8.16 -2.80 -14.01
CA HIS A 162 -8.44 -1.40 -14.28
C HIS A 162 -7.40 -0.76 -15.21
N ALA A 163 -7.82 0.22 -16.02
CA ALA A 163 -7.01 0.89 -17.04
C ALA A 163 -5.74 1.54 -16.45
N LEU A 164 -5.86 2.18 -15.29
CA LEU A 164 -4.76 2.78 -14.52
C LEU A 164 -3.54 1.86 -14.40
N LEU A 165 -3.76 0.55 -14.22
CA LEU A 165 -2.73 -0.41 -13.87
C LEU A 165 -2.02 -1.03 -15.09
N ARG A 166 -2.43 -0.68 -16.32
CA ARG A 166 -1.85 -1.18 -17.57
C ARG A 166 -0.35 -0.88 -17.70
N HIS A 167 0.08 0.26 -17.16
CA HIS A 167 1.47 0.77 -17.29
C HIS A 167 2.24 0.80 -15.96
N GLY A 168 1.69 0.21 -14.88
CA GLY A 168 2.29 0.28 -13.54
C GLY A 168 3.50 -0.63 -13.28
N ASP A 169 4.10 -1.27 -14.28
CA ASP A 169 5.21 -2.23 -14.12
C ASP A 169 6.57 -1.56 -13.88
N GLN A 170 6.68 -0.27 -14.20
CA GLN A 170 7.92 0.48 -14.10
C GLN A 170 8.15 0.94 -12.67
N LYS A 171 8.63 0.05 -11.80
CA LYS A 171 8.89 0.39 -10.39
C LYS A 171 9.96 1.47 -10.20
N ASP A 172 10.86 1.63 -11.17
CA ASP A 172 11.93 2.64 -11.19
C ASP A 172 11.39 4.08 -11.19
N VAL A 173 10.17 4.31 -11.67
CA VAL A 173 9.52 5.64 -11.58
C VAL A 173 9.35 6.10 -10.13
N LEU A 174 9.33 5.18 -9.17
CA LEU A 174 9.19 5.48 -7.74
C LEU A 174 10.49 5.97 -7.10
N MET A 175 11.65 5.75 -7.71
CA MET A 175 12.95 6.05 -7.08
C MET A 175 13.09 7.53 -6.72
N GLY A 176 12.62 8.44 -7.58
CA GLY A 176 12.63 9.87 -7.31
C GLY A 176 11.74 10.27 -6.14
N LEU A 177 10.55 9.66 -6.05
CA LEU A 177 9.61 9.89 -4.96
C LEU A 177 10.14 9.35 -3.63
N VAL A 178 10.73 8.14 -3.63
CA VAL A 178 11.34 7.51 -2.46
C VAL A 178 12.54 8.34 -1.97
N SER A 179 13.41 8.77 -2.88
CA SER A 179 14.59 9.59 -2.54
C SER A 179 14.17 10.89 -1.84
N LEU A 180 13.10 11.54 -2.32
CA LEU A 180 12.56 12.74 -1.70
C LEU A 180 12.01 12.47 -0.30
N ALA A 181 11.26 11.38 -0.14
CA ALA A 181 10.73 10.96 1.16
C ALA A 181 11.84 10.65 2.18
N GLU A 182 12.93 10.00 1.76
CA GLU A 182 14.09 9.75 2.63
C GLU A 182 14.75 11.04 3.12
N ILE A 183 14.92 12.03 2.23
CA ILE A 183 15.49 13.32 2.58
C ILE A 183 14.58 14.06 3.57
N CYS A 184 13.27 14.08 3.32
CA CYS A 184 12.30 14.71 4.20
C CYS A 184 12.24 14.02 5.57
N ALA A 185 12.15 12.69 5.60
CA ALA A 185 12.10 11.91 6.84
C ALA A 185 13.31 12.19 7.75
N ARG A 186 14.53 12.27 7.18
CA ARG A 186 15.75 12.61 7.94
C ARG A 186 15.71 14.00 8.57
N ARG A 187 15.03 14.96 7.93
CA ARG A 187 14.91 16.34 8.44
C ARG A 187 13.92 16.46 9.60
N TYR A 188 12.90 15.61 9.67
CA TYR A 188 12.00 15.58 10.84
C TYR A 188 12.69 15.09 12.11
N PHE A 189 13.73 14.25 11.99
CA PHE A 189 14.53 13.81 13.14
C PHE A 189 15.60 14.82 13.60
N SER A 190 15.84 15.89 12.84
CA SER A 190 16.90 16.88 13.15
C SER A 190 16.43 18.13 13.90
N CYS A 191 15.16 18.23 14.30
CA CYS A 191 14.66 19.34 15.11
C CYS A 191 14.22 18.86 16.49
N SER A 192 15.19 18.75 17.39
CA SER A 192 15.01 18.87 18.83
C SER A 192 16.25 19.58 19.34
N ALA A 193 16.20 20.91 19.33
CA ALA A 193 17.18 21.79 19.96
C ALA A 193 16.55 22.41 21.21
#